data_AF-A0A426UWP3-F1
#
_entry.id   AF-A0A426UWP3-F1
#
_cell.length_a   1.000
_cell.length_b   1.000
_cell.length_c   1.000
_cell.angle_alpha   90.00
_cell.angle_beta   90.00
_cell.angle_gamma   90.00
#
_symmetry.space_group_name_H-M   'P 1'
#
loop_
_entity.id
_entity.type
_entity.pdbx_description
1 polymer ?
#
loop_
_entity_poly.entity_id
_entity_poly.type
_entity_poly.pdbx_seq_one_letter_code
_entity_poly.pdbx_strand_id
1 'polypeptide(L)'
;MRADAEPLVLALRWTSTAAMLVVIALAARWEAVRQLRDPAAPLGGLAVAVLGGVLVFALADYGLAVNRPGEFAGLDTRVDALYFALSTLLTVGFGDVHAQGQLARALLCVQMAFNFTVIAASASLMARKLTARARQRSRQAGR
;
A
#
# COMPACT_ATOMS: atom_id res chain seq x y z
N MET A 1 -7.85 -19.50 -39.13
CA MET A 1 -7.65 -20.59 -38.16
C MET A 1 -6.62 -20.09 -37.14
N ARG A 2 -7.11 -19.47 -36.06
CA ARG A 2 -6.36 -18.82 -34.97
C ARG A 2 -7.17 -19.10 -33.69
N ALA A 3 -6.83 -20.10 -32.88
CA ALA A 3 -7.60 -20.42 -31.67
C ALA A 3 -6.74 -20.99 -30.52
N ASP A 4 -5.43 -20.76 -30.53
CA ASP A 4 -4.50 -21.59 -29.73
C ASP A 4 -3.66 -20.75 -28.75
N ALA A 5 -3.70 -19.41 -28.83
CA ALA A 5 -2.84 -18.50 -28.04
C ALA A 5 -3.53 -17.84 -26.81
N GLU A 6 -4.85 -17.95 -26.67
CA GLU A 6 -5.65 -17.33 -25.59
C GLU A 6 -5.47 -17.91 -24.17
N PRO A 7 -5.37 -19.24 -23.95
CA PRO A 7 -5.40 -19.79 -22.59
C PRO A 7 -4.10 -19.56 -21.82
N LEU A 8 -2.97 -19.50 -22.51
CA LEU A 8 -1.65 -19.24 -21.93
C LEU A 8 -1.53 -17.80 -21.42
N VAL A 9 -2.10 -16.83 -22.14
CA VAL A 9 -2.14 -15.42 -21.76
C VAL A 9 -3.13 -15.21 -20.60
N LEU A 10 -4.27 -15.91 -20.60
CA LEU A 10 -5.20 -15.90 -19.47
C LEU A 10 -4.53 -16.48 -18.21
N ALA A 11 -3.90 -17.65 -18.32
CA ALA A 11 -3.19 -18.29 -17.21
C ALA A 11 -2.03 -17.42 -16.71
N LEU A 12 -1.29 -16.75 -17.59
CA LEU A 12 -0.26 -15.77 -17.19
C LEU A 12 -0.87 -14.58 -16.43
N ARG A 13 -2.05 -14.11 -16.85
CA ARG A 13 -2.77 -13.00 -16.20
C ARG A 13 -3.26 -13.40 -14.81
N TRP A 14 -3.85 -14.59 -14.67
CA TRP A 14 -4.31 -15.12 -13.38
C TRP A 14 -3.14 -15.43 -12.43
N THR A 15 -2.05 -15.99 -12.94
CA THR A 15 -0.85 -16.25 -12.13
C THR A 15 -0.14 -14.97 -11.70
N SER A 16 -0.10 -13.92 -12.55
CA SER A 16 0.41 -12.61 -12.15
C SER A 16 -0.46 -11.97 -11.06
N THR A 17 -1.79 -12.13 -11.14
CA THR A 17 -2.72 -11.61 -10.14
C THR A 17 -2.56 -12.36 -8.82
N ALA A 18 -2.45 -13.69 -8.87
CA ALA A 18 -2.24 -14.52 -7.70
C ALA A 18 -0.87 -14.29 -7.05
N ALA A 19 0.20 -14.18 -7.83
CA ALA A 19 1.55 -13.89 -7.33
C ALA A 19 1.60 -12.51 -6.66
N MET A 20 0.93 -11.50 -7.24
CA MET A 20 0.78 -10.19 -6.62
C MET A 20 0.05 -10.30 -5.28
N LEU A 21 -1.12 -10.96 -5.24
CA LEU A 21 -1.89 -11.22 -4.02
C LEU A 21 -1.07 -11.95 -2.94
N VAL A 22 -0.22 -12.90 -3.33
CA VAL A 22 0.66 -13.63 -2.41
C VAL A 22 1.76 -12.75 -1.86
N VAL A 23 2.44 -11.94 -2.68
CA VAL A 23 3.45 -10.99 -2.21
C VAL A 23 2.83 -9.97 -1.24
N ILE A 24 1.62 -9.52 -1.51
CA ILE A 24 0.85 -8.59 -0.66
C ILE A 24 0.46 -9.25 0.66
N ALA A 25 -0.06 -10.47 0.63
CA ALA A 25 -0.42 -11.20 1.83
C ALA A 25 0.82 -11.52 2.69
N LEU A 26 1.96 -11.79 2.06
CA LEU A 26 3.23 -12.01 2.75
C LEU A 26 3.76 -10.72 3.37
N ALA A 27 3.73 -9.59 2.66
CA ALA A 27 4.10 -8.29 3.20
C ALA A 27 3.19 -7.87 4.37
N ALA A 28 1.86 -8.02 4.20
CA ALA A 28 0.87 -7.74 5.25
C ALA A 28 1.06 -8.63 6.48
N ARG A 29 1.36 -9.92 6.29
CA ARG A 29 1.71 -10.82 7.40
C ARG A 29 3.03 -10.44 8.05
N TRP A 30 4.04 -10.06 7.27
CA TRP A 30 5.35 -9.74 7.81
C TRP A 30 5.29 -8.49 8.70
N GLU A 31 4.53 -7.49 8.28
CA GLU A 31 4.28 -6.25 9.02
C GLU A 31 3.46 -6.52 10.30
N ALA A 32 2.38 -7.31 10.19
CA ALA A 32 1.53 -7.67 11.32
C ALA A 32 2.29 -8.49 12.38
N VAL A 33 3.15 -9.43 11.96
CA VAL A 33 3.97 -10.25 12.86
C VAL A 33 5.10 -9.43 13.49
N ARG A 34 5.66 -8.43 12.79
CA ARG A 34 6.66 -7.51 13.35
C ARG A 34 6.06 -6.59 14.41
N GLN A 35 4.86 -6.06 14.17
CA GLN A 35 4.13 -5.22 15.14
C GLN A 35 3.73 -5.95 16.42
N LEU A 36 3.49 -7.27 16.35
CA LEU A 36 3.15 -8.07 17.53
C LEU A 36 4.38 -8.46 18.37
N ARG A 37 5.60 -8.33 17.83
CA ARG A 37 6.83 -8.81 18.48
C ARG A 37 7.60 -7.75 19.28
N ASP A 38 7.37 -6.46 19.08
CA ASP A 38 8.10 -5.43 19.84
C ASP A 38 7.25 -4.20 20.20
N PRO A 39 6.71 -4.12 21.43
CA PRO A 39 5.87 -3.02 21.91
C PRO A 39 6.60 -1.68 22.11
N ALA A 40 7.94 -1.64 21.96
CA ALA A 40 8.77 -0.51 22.40
C ALA A 40 9.14 0.51 21.31
N ALA A 41 8.79 0.31 20.03
CA ALA A 41 9.09 1.26 18.94
C ALA A 41 7.83 1.89 18.30
N PRO A 42 7.04 2.72 19.03
CA PRO A 42 5.65 3.01 18.67
C PRO A 42 5.43 4.08 17.57
N LEU A 43 6.47 4.57 16.89
CA LEU A 43 6.34 5.57 15.81
C LEU A 43 7.32 5.31 14.65
N GLY A 44 8.56 4.92 14.96
CA GLY A 44 9.59 4.68 13.94
C GLY A 44 9.25 3.54 12.99
N GLY A 45 8.77 2.41 13.49
CA GLY A 45 8.42 1.25 12.66
C GLY A 45 7.31 1.55 11.65
N LEU A 46 6.27 2.28 12.09
CA LEU A 46 5.15 2.64 11.22
C LEU A 46 5.56 3.68 10.17
N ALA A 47 6.39 4.66 10.55
CA ALA A 47 6.94 5.61 9.59
C ALA A 47 7.80 4.92 8.51
N VAL A 48 8.63 3.95 8.90
CA VAL A 48 9.43 3.16 7.96
C VAL A 48 8.54 2.31 7.06
N ALA A 49 7.48 1.70 7.58
CA ALA A 49 6.51 0.94 6.79
C ALA A 49 5.80 1.82 5.77
N VAL A 50 5.33 3.01 6.18
CA VAL A 50 4.69 3.99 5.29
C VAL A 50 5.64 4.41 4.18
N LEU A 51 6.82 4.92 4.55
CA LEU A 51 7.80 5.44 3.58
C LEU A 51 8.32 4.34 2.66
N GLY A 52 8.60 3.16 3.20
CA GLY A 52 9.00 1.98 2.44
C GLY A 52 7.91 1.52 1.48
N GLY A 53 6.66 1.43 1.95
CA GLY A 53 5.51 1.08 1.12
C GLY A 53 5.31 2.07 -0.03
N VAL A 54 5.34 3.38 0.25
CA VAL A 54 5.24 4.43 -0.77
C VAL A 54 6.33 4.27 -1.84
N LEU A 55 7.58 4.05 -1.44
CA LEU A 55 8.69 3.88 -2.39
C LEU A 55 8.54 2.60 -3.23
N VAL A 56 8.10 1.51 -2.61
CA VAL A 56 7.84 0.24 -3.32
C VAL A 56 6.72 0.42 -4.36
N PHE A 57 5.60 1.04 -3.99
CA PHE A 57 4.51 1.29 -4.92
C PHE A 57 4.91 2.27 -6.02
N ALA A 58 5.60 3.37 -5.69
CA ALA A 58 6.11 4.32 -6.70
C ALA A 58 7.02 3.62 -7.73
N LEU A 59 7.91 2.72 -7.29
CA LEU A 59 8.75 1.95 -8.20
C LEU A 59 7.95 0.92 -9.02
N ALA A 60 6.93 0.30 -8.43
CA ALA A 60 6.04 -0.63 -9.13
C ALA A 60 5.20 0.08 -10.20
N ASP A 61 4.63 1.25 -9.89
CA ASP A 61 3.85 2.08 -10.79
C ASP A 61 4.72 2.57 -11.96
N TYR A 62 5.91 3.11 -11.66
CA TYR A 62 6.88 3.52 -12.68
C TYR A 62 7.33 2.34 -13.55
N GLY A 63 7.62 1.19 -12.93
CA GLY A 63 7.98 -0.02 -13.65
C GLY A 63 6.87 -0.47 -14.59
N LEU A 64 5.62 -0.44 -14.15
CA LEU A 64 4.49 -0.80 -14.99
C LEU A 64 4.29 0.20 -16.13
N ALA A 65 4.37 1.50 -15.87
CA ALA A 65 4.23 2.55 -16.89
C ALA A 65 5.28 2.42 -18.01
N VAL A 66 6.55 2.18 -17.66
CA VAL A 66 7.64 2.04 -18.63
C VAL A 66 7.52 0.75 -19.45
N ASN A 67 7.10 -0.35 -18.83
CA ASN A 67 7.00 -1.65 -19.52
C ASN A 67 5.69 -1.82 -20.31
N ARG A 68 4.65 -1.05 -19.97
CA ARG A 68 3.30 -1.13 -20.57
C ARG A 68 2.75 0.27 -20.84
N PRO A 69 3.11 0.87 -21.99
CA PRO A 69 2.55 2.14 -22.42
C PRO A 69 1.01 2.07 -22.45
N GLY A 70 0.36 3.10 -21.88
CA GLY A 70 -1.11 3.19 -21.80
C GLY A 70 -1.74 2.62 -20.51
N GLU A 71 -0.95 2.04 -19.59
CA GLU A 71 -1.46 1.65 -18.27
C GLU A 71 -1.67 2.88 -17.36
N PHE A 72 -0.85 3.92 -17.50
CA PHE A 72 -0.95 5.18 -16.77
C PHE A 72 -0.96 6.38 -17.72
N ALA A 73 -1.69 7.43 -17.32
CA ALA A 73 -1.60 8.76 -17.90
C ALA A 73 -0.91 9.71 -16.91
N GLY A 74 0.01 10.54 -17.43
CA GLY A 74 0.74 11.54 -16.63
C GLY A 74 1.89 10.98 -15.78
N LEU A 75 2.29 9.71 -15.97
CA LEU A 75 3.35 9.06 -15.19
C LEU A 75 4.57 8.77 -16.08
N ASP A 76 5.45 9.76 -16.26
CA ASP A 76 6.61 9.68 -17.17
C ASP A 76 7.94 9.55 -16.43
N THR A 77 8.02 10.07 -15.21
CA THR A 77 9.25 10.08 -14.41
C THR A 77 9.09 9.34 -13.08
N ARG A 78 10.23 9.06 -12.45
CA ARG A 78 10.27 8.50 -11.09
C ARG A 78 9.67 9.45 -10.05
N VAL A 79 9.77 10.76 -10.29
CA VAL A 79 9.20 11.77 -9.42
C VAL A 79 7.69 11.79 -9.54
N ASP A 80 7.15 11.65 -10.76
CA ASP A 80 5.70 11.55 -10.98
C ASP A 80 5.11 10.31 -10.30
N ALA A 81 5.83 9.19 -10.33
CA ALA A 81 5.42 7.97 -9.63
C ALA A 81 5.42 8.14 -8.11
N LEU A 82 6.46 8.80 -7.55
CA LEU A 82 6.51 9.11 -6.12
C LEU A 82 5.39 10.08 -5.72
N TYR A 83 5.18 11.12 -6.53
CA TYR A 83 4.11 12.08 -6.35
C TYR A 83 2.73 11.40 -6.38
N PHE A 84 2.50 10.51 -7.35
CA PHE A 84 1.27 9.74 -7.47
C PHE A 84 1.05 8.80 -6.28
N ALA A 85 2.10 8.11 -5.84
CA ALA A 85 2.01 7.22 -4.68
C ALA A 85 1.69 7.99 -3.38
N LEU A 86 2.31 9.17 -3.20
CA LEU A 86 2.04 10.06 -2.07
C LEU A 86 0.64 10.67 -2.15
N SER A 87 0.21 11.16 -3.31
CA SER A 87 -1.12 11.77 -3.48
C SER A 87 -2.23 10.74 -3.28
N THR A 88 -1.99 9.47 -3.64
CA THR A 88 -2.88 8.34 -3.39
C THR A 88 -2.91 7.97 -1.90
N LEU A 89 -1.75 7.85 -1.24
CA LEU A 89 -1.67 7.57 0.20
C LEU A 89 -2.36 8.64 1.04
N LEU A 90 -2.09 9.91 0.71
CA LEU A 90 -2.64 11.06 1.41
C LEU A 90 -4.08 11.38 0.98
N THR A 91 -4.65 10.58 0.07
CA THR A 91 -6.01 10.73 -0.46
C THR A 91 -6.27 12.12 -1.07
N VAL A 92 -5.22 12.76 -1.61
CA VAL A 92 -5.31 14.07 -2.26
C VAL A 92 -5.86 13.92 -3.68
N GLY A 93 -5.29 12.99 -4.46
CA GLY A 93 -5.81 12.58 -5.76
C GLY A 93 -6.08 13.73 -6.75
N PHE A 94 -5.06 14.52 -7.09
CA PHE A 94 -5.20 15.66 -8.02
C PHE A 94 -5.71 15.26 -9.42
N GLY A 95 -5.48 14.02 -9.84
CA GLY A 95 -6.03 13.43 -11.08
C GLY A 95 -5.21 13.70 -12.34
N ASP A 96 -4.17 14.52 -12.24
CA ASP A 96 -3.14 14.73 -13.25
C ASP A 96 -2.37 13.44 -13.58
N VAL A 97 -2.12 12.60 -12.57
CA VAL A 97 -1.61 11.23 -12.73
C VAL A 97 -2.68 10.23 -12.33
N HIS A 98 -3.02 9.30 -13.23
CA HIS A 98 -4.05 8.30 -12.97
C HIS A 98 -3.88 7.01 -13.80
N ALA A 99 -4.36 5.89 -13.25
CA ALA A 99 -4.39 4.61 -13.96
C ALA A 99 -5.52 4.54 -14.98
N GLN A 100 -5.18 4.08 -16.18
CA GLN A 100 -6.12 3.84 -17.27
C GLN A 100 -6.28 2.35 -17.56
N GLY A 101 -5.18 1.60 -17.52
CA GLY A 101 -5.18 0.18 -17.82
C GLY A 101 -5.62 -0.70 -16.65
N GLN A 102 -5.96 -1.95 -16.95
CA GLN A 102 -6.50 -2.89 -15.97
C GLN A 102 -5.43 -3.35 -14.97
N LEU A 103 -4.17 -3.44 -15.39
CA LEU A 103 -3.09 -3.84 -14.49
C LEU A 103 -2.74 -2.73 -13.52
N ALA A 104 -2.69 -1.48 -14.00
CA ALA A 104 -2.48 -0.32 -13.16
C ALA A 104 -3.62 -0.15 -12.14
N ARG A 105 -4.87 -0.38 -12.56
CA ARG A 105 -6.02 -0.40 -11.65
C ARG A 105 -5.91 -1.48 -10.58
N ALA A 106 -5.53 -2.70 -10.96
CA ALA A 106 -5.32 -3.79 -10.00
C ALA A 106 -4.19 -3.46 -9.00
N LEU A 107 -3.07 -2.92 -9.49
CA LEU A 107 -1.95 -2.47 -8.65
C LEU A 107 -2.38 -1.38 -7.66
N LEU A 108 -3.19 -0.41 -8.10
CA LEU A 108 -3.73 0.62 -7.23
C LEU A 108 -4.71 0.09 -6.20
N CYS A 109 -5.58 -0.88 -6.53
CA CYS A 109 -6.45 -1.51 -5.56
C CYS A 109 -5.65 -2.12 -4.40
N VAL A 110 -4.50 -2.71 -4.72
CA VAL A 110 -3.56 -3.24 -3.74
C VAL A 110 -2.95 -2.13 -2.89
N GLN A 111 -2.46 -1.07 -3.53
CA GLN A 111 -1.89 0.08 -2.83
C GLN A 111 -2.90 0.71 -1.87
N MET A 112 -4.16 0.85 -2.29
CA MET A 112 -5.24 1.35 -1.45
C MET A 112 -5.49 0.45 -0.24
N ALA A 113 -5.49 -0.88 -0.41
CA ALA A 113 -5.64 -1.82 0.70
C ALA A 113 -4.49 -1.72 1.71
N PHE A 114 -3.26 -1.57 1.22
CA PHE A 114 -2.09 -1.29 2.06
C PHE A 114 -2.24 0.03 2.83
N ASN A 115 -2.55 1.12 2.13
CA ASN A 115 -2.74 2.46 2.72
C ASN A 115 -3.80 2.43 3.82
N PHE A 116 -4.94 1.77 3.55
CA PHE A 116 -6.02 1.61 4.53
C PHE A 116 -5.55 0.87 5.79
N THR A 117 -4.79 -0.21 5.64
CA THR A 117 -4.23 -0.99 6.77
C THR A 117 -3.30 -0.13 7.62
N VAL A 118 -2.44 0.65 6.99
CA VAL A 118 -1.49 1.56 7.66
C VAL A 118 -2.22 2.66 8.43
N ILE A 119 -3.25 3.27 7.82
CA ILE A 119 -4.09 4.29 8.46
C ILE A 119 -4.82 3.68 9.67
N ALA A 120 -5.42 2.50 9.52
CA ALA A 120 -6.12 1.80 10.60
C ALA A 120 -5.19 1.43 11.76
N ALA A 121 -3.97 0.96 11.47
CA ALA A 121 -2.94 0.69 12.47
C ALA A 121 -2.53 1.96 13.22
N SER A 122 -2.33 3.07 12.50
CA SER A 122 -1.99 4.38 13.07
C SER A 122 -3.09 4.87 14.03
N ALA A 123 -4.35 4.83 13.59
CA ALA A 123 -5.50 5.20 14.39
C ALA A 123 -5.62 4.32 15.65
N SER A 124 -5.42 3.01 15.51
CA SER A 124 -5.46 2.05 16.63
C SER A 124 -4.39 2.34 17.68
N LEU A 125 -3.16 2.66 17.26
CA LEU A 125 -2.08 3.04 18.16
C LEU A 125 -2.39 4.34 18.90
N MET A 126 -2.95 5.33 18.20
CA MET A 126 -3.36 6.59 18.81
C MET A 126 -4.45 6.37 19.87
N ALA A 127 -5.49 5.60 19.52
CA ALA A 127 -6.57 5.26 20.44
C ALA A 127 -6.05 4.57 21.71
N ARG A 128 -5.16 3.57 21.58
CA ARG A 128 -4.54 2.87 22.72
C ARG A 128 -3.78 3.84 23.63
N LYS A 129 -3.00 4.77 23.07
CA LYS A 129 -2.26 5.78 23.87
C LYS A 129 -3.20 6.73 24.61
N LEU A 130 -4.30 7.16 23.97
CA LEU A 130 -5.30 8.01 24.59
C LEU A 130 -6.02 7.28 25.74
N THR A 131 -6.48 6.05 25.52
CA THR A 131 -7.14 5.24 26.56
C THR A 131 -6.19 4.91 27.72
N ALA A 132 -4.91 4.63 27.43
CA ALA A 132 -3.90 4.40 28.47
C ALA A 132 -3.70 5.63 29.36
N ARG A 133 -3.59 6.83 28.76
CA ARG A 133 -3.50 8.10 29.50
C ARG A 133 -4.75 8.39 30.31
N ALA A 134 -5.94 8.12 29.77
CA ALA A 134 -7.21 8.31 30.48
C ALA A 134 -7.30 7.41 31.73
N ARG A 135 -6.91 6.13 31.62
CA ARG A 135 -6.84 5.18 32.75
C ARG A 135 -5.81 5.58 33.81
N GLN A 136 -4.71 6.24 33.40
CA GLN A 136 -3.68 6.71 34.33
C GLN A 136 -4.17 7.92 35.14
N ARG A 137 -4.91 8.85 34.51
CA ARG A 137 -5.51 10.01 35.19
C ARG A 137 -6.57 9.63 36.22
N SER A 138 -7.45 8.67 35.92
CA SER A 138 -8.47 8.23 36.88
C SER A 138 -7.89 7.53 38.11
N ARG A 139 -6.75 6.85 37.98
CA ARG A 139 -6.02 6.26 39.11
C ARG A 139 -5.33 7.29 40.00
N GLN A 140 -4.97 8.47 39.47
CA GLN A 140 -4.37 9.56 40.26
C GLN A 140 -5.43 10.41 40.96
N ALA A 141 -6.64 10.55 40.40
CA ALA A 141 -7.74 11.31 41.00
C ALA A 141 -8.52 10.55 42.09
N GLY A 142 -8.29 9.24 42.22
CA GLY A 142 -8.92 8.39 43.25
C GLY A 142 -8.03 8.13 44.49
N ARG A 143 -6.93 8.88 44.65
CA ARG A 143 -6.08 8.92 45.84
C ARG A 143 -6.15 10.33 46.43
#